data_AF-A0A1X7J1H3-F1
#
_entry.id   AF-A0A1X7J1H3-F1
#
_cell.length_a   1.000
_cell.length_b   1.000
_cell.length_c   1.000
_cell.angle_alpha   90.00
_cell.angle_beta   90.00
_cell.angle_gamma   90.00
#
_symmetry.space_group_name_H-M   'P 1'
#
loop_
_entity.id
_entity.type
_entity.pdbx_description
1 polymer ?
#
loop_
_entity_poly.entity_id
_entity_poly.type
_entity_poly.pdbx_seq_one_letter_code
_entity_poly.pdbx_strand_id
1 'polypeptide(L)'
;MKSESLYPNLNFLIHGYFNEDFDLWGNNVQEIVSCFKKESDKTLHKLVMDEIDRFKCDCSANLDEHFEEMYGFYVDPEAWGYTAASFLDEVKRLLSE
;
A
#
# COMPACT_ATOMS: atom_id res chain seq x y z
N MET A 1 -25.32 -5.26 1.72
CA MET A 1 -24.50 -4.81 0.58
C MET A 1 -23.08 -4.69 1.09
N LYS A 2 -22.14 -5.54 0.65
CA LYS A 2 -20.72 -5.25 0.89
C LYS A 2 -20.44 -3.97 0.11
N SER A 3 -20.10 -2.87 0.78
CA SER A 3 -19.55 -1.72 0.08
C SER A 3 -18.31 -2.21 -0.65
N GLU A 4 -18.26 -2.07 -1.97
CA GLU A 4 -17.02 -2.28 -2.69
C GLU A 4 -16.01 -1.25 -2.17
N SER A 5 -14.81 -1.71 -1.81
CA SER A 5 -13.74 -0.80 -1.40
C SER A 5 -13.45 0.17 -2.56
N LEU A 6 -13.15 1.43 -2.25
CA LEU A 6 -12.71 2.42 -3.25
C LEU A 6 -11.31 2.10 -3.80
N TYR A 7 -10.53 1.32 -3.04
CA TYR A 7 -9.14 0.98 -3.33
C TYR A 7 -8.90 -0.54 -3.16
N PRO A 8 -9.60 -1.41 -3.92
CA PRO A 8 -9.55 -2.85 -3.69
C PRO A 8 -8.16 -3.47 -3.93
N ASN A 9 -7.37 -2.93 -4.85
CA ASN A 9 -6.04 -3.46 -5.18
C ASN A 9 -4.98 -2.97 -4.17
N LEU A 10 -5.07 -1.71 -3.73
CA LEU A 10 -4.26 -1.21 -2.63
C LEU A 10 -4.57 -1.97 -1.33
N ASN A 11 -5.85 -2.20 -1.03
CA ASN A 11 -6.25 -3.03 0.11
C ASN A 11 -5.70 -4.45 0.01
N PHE A 12 -5.67 -5.04 -1.18
CA PHE A 12 -5.09 -6.37 -1.38
C PHE A 12 -3.60 -6.39 -1.06
N LEU A 13 -2.84 -5.38 -1.51
CA LEU A 13 -1.42 -5.25 -1.17
C LEU A 13 -1.22 -5.06 0.34
N ILE A 14 -1.93 -4.11 0.96
CA ILE A 14 -1.74 -3.81 2.39
C ILE A 14 -2.16 -4.99 3.27
N HIS A 15 -3.37 -5.51 3.10
CA HIS A 15 -3.88 -6.59 3.95
C HIS A 15 -3.24 -7.94 3.65
N GLY A 16 -2.72 -8.14 2.43
CA GLY A 16 -2.09 -9.40 2.02
C GLY A 16 -0.62 -9.50 2.39
N TYR A 17 0.12 -8.38 2.27
CA TYR A 17 1.58 -8.38 2.31
C TYR A 17 2.19 -7.49 3.40
N PHE A 18 1.52 -6.39 3.76
CA PHE A 18 2.01 -5.46 4.78
C PHE A 18 1.33 -5.65 6.15
N ASN A 19 0.56 -6.73 6.32
CA ASN A 19 -0.16 -7.02 7.57
C ASN A 19 0.79 -7.42 8.71
N GLU A 20 0.23 -7.83 9.86
CA GLU A 20 1.00 -8.24 11.05
C GLU A 20 2.02 -9.37 10.78
N ASP A 21 1.79 -10.20 9.75
CA ASP A 21 2.66 -11.31 9.33
C ASP A 21 3.58 -10.91 8.14
N PHE A 22 3.91 -9.63 8.01
CA PHE A 22 4.73 -9.11 6.88
C PHE A 22 6.09 -9.81 6.75
N ASP A 23 6.64 -10.32 7.85
CA ASP A 23 7.93 -10.99 7.92
C ASP A 23 7.98 -12.31 7.14
N LEU A 24 6.81 -12.88 6.79
CA LEU A 24 6.70 -13.98 5.83
C LEU A 24 7.11 -13.59 4.41
N TRP A 25 7.02 -12.29 4.08
CA TRP A 25 7.27 -11.76 2.75
C TRP A 25 8.56 -10.93 2.66
N GLY A 26 8.93 -10.23 3.74
CA GLY A 26 10.13 -9.41 3.81
C GLY A 26 10.23 -8.59 5.10
N ASN A 27 11.37 -7.96 5.35
CA ASN A 27 11.60 -7.17 6.57
C ASN A 27 11.57 -5.65 6.33
N ASN A 28 11.28 -5.22 5.10
CA ASN A 28 11.18 -3.83 4.70
C ASN A 28 10.30 -3.66 3.46
N VAL A 29 9.92 -2.42 3.16
CA VAL A 29 9.05 -2.05 2.02
C VAL A 29 9.55 -2.63 0.69
N GLN A 30 10.86 -2.55 0.43
CA GLN A 30 11.45 -3.03 -0.82
C GLN A 30 11.29 -4.55 -0.98
N GLU A 31 11.57 -5.32 0.08
CA GLU A 31 11.44 -6.78 0.07
C GLU A 31 9.98 -7.21 -0.11
N ILE A 32 9.07 -6.59 0.63
CA ILE A 32 7.64 -6.91 0.59
C ILE A 32 7.07 -6.61 -0.81
N VAL A 33 7.34 -5.43 -1.37
CA VAL A 33 6.90 -5.09 -2.74
C VAL A 33 7.57 -5.99 -3.77
N SER A 34 8.82 -6.39 -3.57
CA SER A 34 9.50 -7.35 -4.45
C SER A 34 8.85 -8.73 -4.43
N CYS A 35 8.32 -9.17 -3.28
CA CYS A 35 7.54 -10.40 -3.16
C CYS A 35 6.23 -10.27 -3.94
N PHE A 36 5.44 -9.22 -3.68
CA PHE A 36 4.20 -8.93 -4.41
C PHE A 36 4.39 -8.90 -5.93
N LYS A 37 5.47 -8.27 -6.42
CA LYS A 37 5.78 -8.19 -7.85
C LYS A 37 6.07 -9.54 -8.50
N LYS A 38 6.60 -10.51 -7.75
CA LYS A 38 6.88 -11.86 -8.25
C LYS A 38 5.62 -12.71 -8.35
N GLU A 39 4.64 -12.45 -7.49
CA GLU A 39 3.42 -13.24 -7.35
C GLU A 39 2.23 -12.66 -8.11
N SER A 40 2.35 -11.46 -8.67
CA SER A 40 1.29 -10.78 -9.40
C SER A 40 1.70 -10.32 -10.80
N ASP A 41 0.71 -9.90 -11.58
CA ASP A 41 0.92 -9.42 -12.94
C ASP A 41 1.04 -7.89 -13.04
N LYS A 42 1.57 -7.41 -14.17
CA LYS A 42 1.74 -5.96 -14.41
C LYS A 42 0.42 -5.18 -14.45
N THR A 43 -0.71 -5.84 -14.72
CA THR A 43 -2.02 -5.19 -14.67
C THR A 43 -2.36 -4.84 -13.23
N LEU A 44 -2.16 -5.77 -12.30
CA LEU A 44 -2.37 -5.52 -10.87
C LEU A 44 -1.44 -4.42 -10.35
N HIS A 45 -0.17 -4.40 -10.75
CA HIS A 45 0.76 -3.33 -10.35
C HIS A 45 0.23 -1.96 -10.77
N LYS A 46 -0.25 -1.84 -12.01
CA LYS A 46 -0.83 -0.58 -12.51
C LYS A 46 -2.07 -0.19 -11.73
N LEU A 47 -2.97 -1.13 -11.43
CA LEU A 47 -4.18 -0.85 -10.65
C LEU A 47 -3.85 -0.35 -9.25
N VAL A 48 -2.86 -0.93 -8.58
CA VAL A 48 -2.37 -0.43 -7.28
C VAL A 48 -1.83 1.00 -7.42
N MET A 49 -0.98 1.27 -8.41
CA MET A 49 -0.43 2.61 -8.63
C MET A 49 -1.52 3.65 -8.92
N ASP A 50 -2.52 3.31 -9.73
CA ASP A 50 -3.65 4.17 -10.05
C ASP A 50 -4.54 4.41 -8.80
N GLU A 51 -4.64 3.43 -7.90
CA GLU A 51 -5.33 3.57 -6.62
C GLU A 51 -4.58 4.39 -5.60
N ILE A 52 -3.25 4.30 -5.56
CA ILE A 52 -2.40 5.18 -4.75
C ILE A 52 -2.63 6.64 -5.16
N ASP A 53 -2.64 6.92 -6.46
CA ASP A 53 -2.89 8.29 -6.96
C ASP A 53 -4.28 8.80 -6.57
N ARG A 54 -5.31 7.95 -6.69
CA ARG A 54 -6.67 8.31 -6.26
C ARG A 54 -6.75 8.53 -4.75
N PHE A 55 -6.21 7.62 -3.94
CA PHE A 55 -6.19 7.75 -2.48
C PHE A 55 -5.53 9.06 -2.04
N LYS A 56 -4.37 9.38 -2.60
CA LYS A 56 -3.67 10.65 -2.31
C LYS A 56 -4.46 11.88 -2.75
N CYS A 57 -5.20 11.79 -3.86
CA CYS A 57 -6.04 12.88 -4.35
C CYS A 57 -7.28 13.08 -3.44
N ASP A 58 -7.99 11.99 -3.14
CA ASP A 58 -9.21 11.98 -2.33
C ASP A 58 -8.94 12.44 -0.88
N CYS A 59 -7.79 12.08 -0.33
CA CYS A 59 -7.39 12.36 1.05
C CYS A 59 -6.39 13.52 1.18
N SER A 60 -6.18 14.33 0.13
CA SER A 60 -5.08 15.30 0.02
C SER A 60 -4.94 16.29 1.19
N ALA A 61 -6.03 16.65 1.87
CA ALA A 61 -5.99 17.56 3.02
C ALA A 61 -5.45 16.89 4.31
N ASN A 62 -5.76 15.61 4.52
CA ASN A 62 -5.51 14.86 5.76
C ASN A 62 -5.02 13.43 5.45
N LEU A 63 -4.00 13.30 4.58
CA LEU A 63 -3.59 12.01 4.04
C LEU A 63 -3.16 11.02 5.13
N ASP A 64 -2.37 11.47 6.11
CA ASP A 64 -1.88 10.61 7.18
C ASP A 64 -3.03 10.13 8.09
N GLU A 65 -4.00 11.00 8.40
CA GLU A 65 -5.18 10.63 9.22
C GLU A 65 -6.04 9.58 8.50
N HIS A 66 -6.36 9.78 7.23
CA HIS A 66 -7.13 8.81 6.45
C HIS A 66 -6.39 7.50 6.21
N PHE A 67 -5.06 7.56 6.07
CA PHE A 67 -4.24 6.36 5.97
C PHE A 67 -4.29 5.57 7.29
N GLU A 68 -4.10 6.23 8.42
CA GLU A 68 -4.17 5.61 9.74
C GLU A 68 -5.55 4.99 10.02
N GLU A 69 -6.63 5.72 9.72
CA GLU A 69 -8.01 5.21 9.85
C GLU A 69 -8.26 3.94 9.04
N MET A 70 -7.67 3.85 7.84
CA MET A 70 -7.91 2.74 6.92
C MET A 70 -6.96 1.56 7.11
N TYR A 71 -5.70 1.84 7.44
CA TYR A 71 -4.59 0.89 7.35
C TYR A 71 -3.73 0.79 8.61
N GLY A 72 -3.89 1.66 9.60
CA GLY A 72 -3.03 1.69 10.80
C GLY A 72 -3.03 0.40 11.62
N PHE A 73 -4.10 -0.40 11.55
CA PHE A 73 -4.13 -1.75 12.15
C PHE A 73 -3.24 -2.77 11.44
N TYR A 74 -2.84 -2.51 10.19
CA TYR A 74 -2.08 -3.46 9.39
C TYR A 74 -0.64 -3.02 9.21
N VAL A 75 -0.42 -1.74 8.91
CA VAL A 75 0.89 -1.19 8.60
C VAL A 75 1.08 0.15 9.27
N ASP A 76 2.23 0.30 9.92
CA ASP A 76 2.74 1.56 10.44
C ASP A 76 3.94 2.01 9.59
N PRO A 77 3.76 2.96 8.67
CA PRO A 77 4.86 3.52 7.87
C PRO A 77 5.99 4.12 8.70
N GLU A 78 5.69 4.69 9.89
CA GLU A 78 6.69 5.37 10.72
C GLU A 78 7.70 4.36 11.29
N ALA A 79 7.27 3.13 11.57
CA ALA A 79 8.13 2.03 11.99
C ALA A 79 9.22 1.69 10.95
N TRP A 80 9.02 2.08 9.68
CA TRP A 80 10.00 1.95 8.59
C TRP A 80 10.63 3.27 8.17
N GLY A 81 10.38 4.36 8.89
CA GLY A 81 10.94 5.69 8.62
C GLY A 81 10.23 6.45 7.51
N TYR A 82 8.96 6.14 7.23
CA TYR A 82 8.13 6.82 6.23
C TYR A 82 6.97 7.58 6.88
N THR A 83 6.55 8.67 6.27
CA THR A 83 5.17 9.18 6.35
C THR A 83 4.24 8.35 5.45
N ALA A 84 2.92 8.43 5.60
CA ALA A 84 2.00 7.73 4.70
C ALA A 84 2.21 8.16 3.24
N ALA A 85 2.41 9.46 3.01
CA ALA A 85 2.71 10.01 1.69
C ALA A 85 3.96 9.39 1.06
N SER A 86 5.08 9.38 1.79
CA SER A 86 6.35 8.83 1.30
C SER A 86 6.33 7.31 1.17
N PHE A 87 5.59 6.61 2.02
CA PHE A 87 5.40 5.17 1.91
C PHE A 87 4.66 4.81 0.62
N LEU A 88 3.54 5.49 0.35
CA LEU A 88 2.76 5.32 -0.88
C LEU A 88 3.59 5.66 -2.13
N ASP A 89 4.40 6.72 -2.07
CA ASP A 89 5.31 7.08 -3.16
C ASP A 89 6.39 6.03 -3.39
N GLU A 90 6.96 5.46 -2.32
CA GLU A 90 7.96 4.39 -2.42
C GLU A 90 7.38 3.10 -3.00
N VAL A 91 6.19 2.69 -2.54
CA VAL A 91 5.47 1.54 -3.11
C VAL A 91 5.24 1.77 -4.61
N LYS A 92 4.74 2.95 -5.00
CA LYS A 92 4.50 3.28 -6.40
C LYS A 92 5.79 3.25 -7.23
N ARG A 93 6.88 3.82 -6.71
CA ARG A 93 8.20 3.81 -7.35
C ARG A 93 8.66 2.38 -7.62
N LEU A 94 8.61 1.50 -6.61
CA LEU A 94 9.02 0.11 -6.70
C LEU A 94 8.15 -0.71 -7.68
N LEU A 95 6.85 -0.45 -7.76
CA LEU A 95 5.95 -1.12 -8.71
C LEU A 95 6.19 -0.71 -10.17
N SER A 96 6.80 0.46 -10.40
CA SER A 96 7.09 0.98 -11.74
C SER A 96 8.37 0.42 -12.39
N GLU A 97 9.23 -0.24 -11.60
CA GLU A 97 10.45 -0.92 -12.06
C GLU A 97 10.17 -2.24 -12.79
#